data_AF-A0A942LN63-F1
#
_entry.id   AF-A0A942LN63-F1
#
_cell.length_a   1.000
_cell.length_b   1.000
_cell.length_c   1.000
_cell.angle_alpha   90.00
_cell.angle_beta   90.00
_cell.angle_gamma   90.00
#
_symmetry.space_group_name_H-M   'P 1'
#
loop_
_entity.id
_entity.type
_entity.pdbx_description
1 polymer ?
#
loop_
_entity_poly.entity_id
_entity_poly.type
_entity_poly.pdbx_seq_one_letter_code
_entity_poly.pdbx_strand_id
1 'polypeptide(L)'
;MDRREFVEACALGSGALGSLLASSAWAASAVARDHGRVLLVDELGEPLKAASLRRQVNYLFHYPFEATPVFLLDLGKAAQPATLRTKDQQTYQWPGGVGPRRSLVAFSAICAHKLVYPTKELSFISFRKGAAINPQTPSKGEDLIHCCADHSQYDPARGAQVLAGPAEQPLCAVLLEHDAKADTLTATGTLGGELFDDFFRKYEMKLSLEVGPRARQTIAGRSTVRELDRYCRNPVRC
;
A
#
# COMPACT_ATOMS: atom_id res chain seq x y z
N MET A 1 -73.24 25.09 -39.75
CA MET A 1 -72.48 23.85 -39.46
C MET A 1 -71.90 24.06 -38.09
N ASP A 2 -72.59 23.71 -37.00
CA ASP A 2 -73.01 22.39 -36.51
C ASP A 2 -71.87 21.52 -35.96
N ARG A 3 -72.14 21.02 -34.74
CA ARG A 3 -71.57 19.94 -33.92
C ARG A 3 -70.14 19.44 -34.17
N ARG A 4 -69.33 19.60 -33.10
CA ARG A 4 -68.62 18.56 -32.31
C ARG A 4 -68.03 17.34 -33.03
N GLU A 5 -66.87 16.95 -32.48
CA GLU A 5 -66.18 15.67 -32.58
C GLU A 5 -65.19 15.53 -33.72
N PHE A 6 -64.07 14.81 -33.62
CA PHE A 6 -63.32 14.09 -32.58
C PHE A 6 -62.28 13.30 -33.44
N VAL A 7 -61.21 12.80 -32.83
CA VAL A 7 -60.37 11.68 -33.37
C VAL A 7 -59.19 12.02 -34.30
N GLU A 8 -58.01 11.80 -33.71
CA GLU A 8 -56.80 11.14 -34.26
C GLU A 8 -55.99 11.77 -35.39
N ALA A 9 -54.81 12.26 -35.00
CA ALA A 9 -53.59 12.04 -35.77
C ALA A 9 -52.43 11.76 -34.81
N CYS A 10 -52.37 10.51 -34.31
CA CYS A 10 -51.23 9.94 -33.59
C CYS A 10 -50.98 8.52 -34.10
N ALA A 11 -50.13 8.39 -35.11
CA ALA A 11 -49.46 7.17 -35.60
C ALA A 11 -48.81 7.54 -36.95
N LEU A 12 -47.62 7.17 -37.39
CA LEU A 12 -46.50 6.33 -36.98
C LEU A 12 -45.36 6.72 -37.96
N GLY A 13 -44.09 6.73 -37.54
CA GLY A 13 -43.00 7.05 -38.49
C GLY A 13 -41.59 7.15 -37.92
N SER A 14 -41.11 6.05 -37.34
CA SER A 14 -39.72 5.55 -37.36
C SER A 14 -38.56 6.53 -37.63
N GLY A 15 -37.79 6.82 -36.58
CA GLY A 15 -36.45 7.42 -36.66
C GLY A 15 -35.56 6.86 -35.54
N ALA A 16 -35.10 5.63 -35.69
CA ALA A 16 -34.03 5.08 -34.86
C ALA A 16 -32.70 5.73 -35.27
N LEU A 17 -31.95 6.25 -34.31
CA LEU A 17 -30.47 6.31 -34.28
C LEU A 17 -30.02 7.07 -33.02
N GLY A 18 -29.30 6.38 -32.12
CA GLY A 18 -28.32 7.04 -31.26
C GLY A 18 -28.47 6.96 -29.75
N SER A 19 -29.09 5.92 -29.17
CA SER A 19 -28.82 5.58 -27.77
C SER A 19 -27.64 4.60 -27.67
N LEU A 20 -26.43 5.12 -27.92
CA LEU A 20 -25.24 4.53 -27.33
C LEU A 20 -25.34 4.76 -25.83
N LEU A 21 -26.06 3.87 -25.14
CA LEU A 21 -25.90 3.68 -23.71
C LEU A 21 -24.42 3.38 -23.51
N ALA A 22 -23.70 4.41 -23.07
CA ALA A 22 -22.37 4.29 -22.55
C ALA A 22 -22.43 3.27 -21.42
N SER A 23 -22.18 2.01 -21.79
CA SER A 23 -21.68 1.01 -20.88
C SER A 23 -20.25 1.44 -20.57
N SER A 24 -20.11 2.53 -19.80
CA SER A 24 -18.93 2.70 -18.98
C SER A 24 -18.97 1.49 -18.06
N ALA A 25 -18.23 0.45 -18.44
CA ALA A 25 -17.75 -0.49 -17.46
C ALA A 25 -17.02 0.38 -16.43
N TRP A 26 -17.65 0.60 -15.28
CA TRP A 26 -16.96 1.16 -14.13
C TRP A 26 -15.88 0.14 -13.83
N ALA A 27 -14.65 0.41 -14.30
CA ALA A 27 -13.50 -0.37 -13.91
C ALA A 27 -13.51 -0.35 -12.38
N ALA A 28 -13.73 -1.52 -11.77
CA ALA A 28 -13.86 -1.62 -10.33
C ALA A 28 -12.64 -0.95 -9.70
N SER A 29 -12.88 0.14 -8.98
CA SER A 29 -11.81 0.80 -8.24
C SER A 29 -11.43 -0.13 -7.10
N ALA A 30 -10.13 -0.38 -6.87
CA ALA A 30 -9.75 -1.08 -5.66
C ALA A 30 -10.18 -0.21 -4.47
N VAL A 31 -10.99 -0.79 -3.58
CA VAL A 31 -11.49 -0.14 -2.37
C VAL A 31 -10.59 -0.56 -1.21
N ALA A 32 -10.45 0.31 -0.22
CA ALA A 32 -9.75 -0.03 1.00
C ALA A 32 -10.38 -1.27 1.65
N ARG A 33 -9.53 -2.23 2.05
CA ARG A 33 -9.96 -3.39 2.83
C ARG A 33 -9.75 -3.09 4.30
N ASP A 34 -10.83 -3.21 5.07
CA ASP A 34 -10.79 -3.08 6.52
C ASP A 34 -10.22 -4.36 7.14
N HIS A 35 -9.21 -4.20 7.99
CA HIS A 35 -8.60 -5.30 8.77
C HIS A 35 -8.61 -5.00 10.27
N GLY A 36 -9.41 -4.03 10.70
CA GLY A 36 -9.47 -3.56 12.08
C GLY A 36 -8.38 -2.54 12.40
N ARG A 37 -8.61 -1.81 13.50
CA ARG A 37 -7.74 -0.73 13.94
C ARG A 37 -6.63 -1.24 14.84
N VAL A 38 -5.39 -0.92 14.49
CA VAL A 38 -4.19 -1.32 15.24
C VAL A 38 -3.37 -0.10 15.59
N LEU A 39 -3.31 0.23 16.89
CA LEU A 39 -2.49 1.32 17.41
C LEU A 39 -1.01 0.95 17.29
N LEU A 40 -0.22 1.84 16.69
CA LEU A 40 1.22 1.67 16.63
C LEU A 40 1.83 2.08 17.98
N VAL A 41 2.66 1.20 18.53
CA VAL A 41 3.35 1.41 19.80
C VAL A 41 4.86 1.29 19.61
N ASP A 42 5.63 1.92 20.48
CA ASP A 42 7.09 1.73 20.52
C ASP A 42 7.47 0.38 21.15
N GLU A 43 8.78 0.14 21.30
CA GLU A 43 9.32 -1.09 21.89
C GLU A 43 9.02 -1.25 23.39
N LEU A 44 8.59 -0.19 24.09
CA LEU A 44 8.14 -0.23 25.48
C LEU A 44 6.63 -0.47 25.58
N GLY A 45 5.91 -0.48 24.45
CA GLY A 45 4.46 -0.66 24.41
C GLY A 45 3.66 0.63 24.57
N GLU A 46 4.34 1.78 24.59
CA GLU A 46 3.72 3.10 24.68
C GLU A 46 3.24 3.56 23.30
N PRO A 47 2.12 4.31 23.19
CA PRO A 47 1.64 4.83 21.91
C PRO A 47 2.72 5.61 21.17
N LEU A 48 3.07 5.15 19.96
CA LEU A 48 4.14 5.74 19.17
C LEU A 48 3.76 7.17 18.77
N LYS A 49 4.59 8.12 19.18
CA LYS A 49 4.43 9.53 18.79
C LYS A 49 4.88 9.75 17.36
N ALA A 50 4.02 10.31 16.51
CA ALA A 50 4.37 10.58 15.13
C ALA A 50 5.55 11.56 15.01
N ALA A 51 5.67 12.50 15.95
CA ALA A 51 6.80 13.43 16.02
C ALA A 51 8.13 12.78 16.43
N SER A 52 8.14 11.57 17.01
CA SER A 52 9.37 10.88 17.39
C SER A 52 10.02 10.13 16.23
N LEU A 53 9.28 9.91 15.13
CA LEU A 53 9.80 9.26 13.93
C LEU A 53 10.91 10.11 13.29
N ARG A 54 12.05 9.48 13.06
CA ARG A 54 13.16 10.10 12.34
C ARG A 54 12.90 10.03 10.84
N ARG A 55 13.16 11.14 10.15
CA ARG A 55 13.05 11.23 8.69
C ARG A 55 13.97 10.23 8.02
N GLN A 56 13.49 9.60 6.94
CA GLN A 56 14.24 8.72 6.06
C GLN A 56 14.87 7.50 6.79
N VAL A 57 14.25 7.07 7.90
CA VAL A 57 14.62 5.85 8.64
C VAL A 57 13.63 4.74 8.31
N ASN A 58 14.15 3.53 8.12
CA ASN A 58 13.34 2.33 7.93
C ASN A 58 12.77 1.88 9.28
N TYR A 59 11.48 2.11 9.52
CA TYR A 59 10.77 1.44 10.61
C TYR A 59 9.96 0.25 10.08
N LEU A 60 9.77 -0.76 10.91
CA LEU A 60 9.05 -1.97 10.61
C LEU A 60 8.06 -2.30 11.74
N PHE A 61 6.86 -2.68 11.35
CA PHE A 61 5.84 -3.29 12.20
C PHE A 61 5.11 -4.38 11.41
N HIS A 62 4.12 -5.03 12.02
CA HIS A 62 3.32 -6.06 11.36
C HIS A 62 1.87 -5.62 11.27
N TYR A 63 1.23 -5.87 10.11
CA TYR A 63 -0.19 -5.62 9.83
C TYR A 63 -0.57 -6.22 8.46
N PRO A 64 -1.80 -6.71 8.25
CA PRO A 64 -2.82 -6.94 9.27
C PRO A 64 -2.58 -8.22 10.08
N PHE A 65 -1.66 -9.08 9.63
CA PHE A 65 -1.34 -10.35 10.26
C PHE A 65 0.00 -10.30 11.01
N GLU A 66 0.16 -11.19 11.98
CA GLU A 66 1.40 -11.32 12.79
C GLU A 66 2.65 -11.52 11.95
N ALA A 67 2.55 -12.16 10.77
CA ALA A 67 3.69 -12.46 9.91
C ALA A 67 3.85 -11.53 8.69
N THR A 68 3.01 -10.50 8.53
CA THR A 68 3.08 -9.62 7.34
C THR A 68 3.75 -8.29 7.68
N PRO A 69 5.05 -8.11 7.32
CA PRO A 69 5.80 -6.94 7.69
C PRO A 69 5.39 -5.72 6.87
N VAL A 70 5.50 -4.54 7.48
CA VAL A 70 5.11 -3.25 6.90
C VAL A 70 6.21 -2.23 7.19
N PHE A 71 6.64 -1.50 6.16
CA PHE A 71 7.48 -0.33 6.34
C PHE A 71 6.65 0.85 6.84
N LEU A 72 7.15 1.54 7.86
CA LEU A 72 6.68 2.86 8.26
C LEU A 72 7.81 3.87 8.00
N LEU A 73 7.51 4.96 7.30
CA LEU A 73 8.50 5.96 6.91
C LEU A 73 7.97 7.37 7.18
N ASP A 74 8.81 8.23 7.76
CA ASP A 74 8.70 9.69 7.56
C ASP A 74 9.59 10.07 6.37
N LEU A 75 9.01 10.43 5.23
CA LEU A 75 9.75 10.77 4.03
C LEU A 75 10.50 12.11 4.13
N GLY A 76 10.20 12.94 5.14
CA GLY A 76 10.73 14.29 5.27
C GLY A 76 10.17 15.29 4.25
N LYS A 77 9.33 14.83 3.32
CA LYS A 77 8.61 15.59 2.30
C LYS A 77 7.17 15.08 2.19
N ALA A 78 6.25 15.94 1.75
CA ALA A 78 4.86 15.56 1.60
C ALA A 78 4.70 14.49 0.51
N ALA A 79 3.98 13.41 0.83
CA ALA A 79 3.54 12.41 -0.14
C ALA A 79 2.15 12.80 -0.64
N GLN A 80 2.05 13.06 -1.93
CA GLN A 80 0.84 13.56 -2.56
C GLN A 80 -0.12 12.40 -2.89
N PRO A 81 -1.44 12.64 -2.93
CA PRO A 81 -2.39 11.69 -3.47
C PRO A 81 -2.00 11.23 -4.88
N ALA A 82 -2.27 9.98 -5.21
CA ALA A 82 -1.93 9.41 -6.51
C ALA A 82 -2.99 8.42 -7.00
N THR A 83 -3.30 8.50 -8.30
CA THR A 83 -4.03 7.46 -9.02
C THR A 83 -3.07 6.34 -9.39
N LEU A 84 -3.37 5.12 -8.95
CA LEU A 84 -2.54 3.94 -9.15
C LEU A 84 -3.35 2.80 -9.74
N ARG A 85 -2.67 1.73 -10.15
CA ARG A 85 -3.29 0.55 -10.75
C ARG A 85 -2.66 -0.73 -10.21
N THR A 86 -3.48 -1.72 -9.87
CA THR A 86 -3.03 -3.07 -9.49
C THR A 86 -2.58 -3.86 -10.72
N LYS A 87 -1.98 -5.04 -10.50
CA LYS A 87 -1.61 -5.97 -11.58
C LYS A 87 -2.83 -6.35 -12.43
N ASP A 88 -3.97 -6.57 -11.77
CA ASP A 88 -5.25 -6.93 -12.39
C ASP A 88 -5.98 -5.71 -13.01
N GLN A 89 -5.25 -4.62 -13.26
CA GLN A 89 -5.75 -3.42 -13.93
C GLN A 89 -6.84 -2.64 -13.15
N GLN A 90 -7.02 -2.91 -11.85
CA GLN A 90 -7.93 -2.14 -11.01
C GLN A 90 -7.29 -0.81 -10.63
N THR A 91 -7.93 0.29 -10.99
CA THR A 91 -7.49 1.65 -10.63
C THR A 91 -7.86 1.95 -9.18
N TYR A 92 -7.10 2.77 -8.47
CA TYR A 92 -7.48 3.27 -7.14
C TYR A 92 -6.83 4.61 -6.81
N GLN A 93 -7.40 5.32 -5.84
CA GLN A 93 -6.89 6.60 -5.34
C GLN A 93 -6.20 6.39 -3.99
N TRP A 94 -4.87 6.53 -3.96
CA TRP A 94 -4.13 6.55 -2.71
C TRP A 94 -4.17 7.98 -2.11
N PRO A 95 -4.56 8.15 -0.83
CA PRO A 95 -4.80 9.48 -0.25
C PRO A 95 -3.53 10.31 0.05
N GLY A 96 -2.34 9.75 -0.13
CA GLY A 96 -1.08 10.38 0.24
C GLY A 96 -0.68 10.10 1.69
N GLY A 97 0.35 10.80 2.15
CA GLY A 97 0.88 10.64 3.51
C GLY A 97 0.03 11.35 4.56
N VAL A 98 0.13 10.88 5.80
CA VAL A 98 -0.57 11.42 6.97
C VAL A 98 0.35 12.27 7.85
N GLY A 99 -0.20 12.79 8.95
CA GLY A 99 0.48 13.70 9.85
C GLY A 99 0.49 15.15 9.33
N PRO A 100 0.94 16.10 10.16
CA PRO A 100 0.88 17.54 9.85
C PRO A 100 1.67 17.92 8.59
N ARG A 101 2.71 17.15 8.23
CA ARG A 101 3.52 17.36 7.02
C ARG A 101 3.12 16.47 5.84
N ARG A 102 2.11 15.61 6.01
CA ARG A 102 1.73 14.57 5.03
C ARG A 102 2.91 13.70 4.58
N SER A 103 3.90 13.50 5.45
CA SER A 103 5.15 12.82 5.13
C SER A 103 5.21 11.39 5.67
N LEU A 104 4.22 10.98 6.45
CA LEU A 104 4.15 9.65 7.07
C LEU A 104 3.41 8.69 6.14
N VAL A 105 4.06 7.61 5.76
CA VAL A 105 3.52 6.59 4.84
C VAL A 105 3.80 5.19 5.38
N ALA A 106 2.93 4.25 5.04
CA ALA A 106 3.17 2.84 5.30
C ALA A 106 2.80 1.95 4.11
N PHE A 107 3.64 0.96 3.84
CA PHE A 107 3.48 0.01 2.75
C PHE A 107 3.90 -1.38 3.20
N SER A 108 3.25 -2.41 2.69
CA SER A 108 3.70 -3.79 2.85
C SER A 108 5.18 -3.90 2.49
N ALA A 109 5.96 -4.49 3.38
CA ALA A 109 7.38 -4.77 3.17
C ALA A 109 7.59 -6.06 2.36
N ILE A 110 6.53 -6.61 1.76
CA ILE A 110 6.58 -7.76 0.86
C ILE A 110 6.66 -7.24 -0.58
N CYS A 111 7.76 -7.53 -1.26
CA CYS A 111 7.97 -7.13 -2.65
C CYS A 111 6.85 -7.67 -3.56
N ALA A 112 6.26 -6.78 -4.38
CA ALA A 112 5.17 -7.11 -5.29
C ALA A 112 5.54 -8.00 -6.49
N HIS A 113 6.81 -8.39 -6.62
CA HIS A 113 7.28 -9.30 -7.67
C HIS A 113 7.29 -10.77 -7.21
N LYS A 114 8.27 -11.16 -6.38
CA LYS A 114 8.45 -12.54 -5.89
C LYS A 114 8.31 -12.67 -4.37
N LEU A 115 7.61 -11.74 -3.74
CA LEU A 115 7.24 -11.80 -2.33
C LEU A 115 8.45 -11.84 -1.39
N VAL A 116 9.56 -11.24 -1.81
CA VAL A 116 10.74 -11.08 -0.96
C VAL A 116 10.41 -10.10 0.15
N TYR A 117 10.78 -10.42 1.39
CA TYR A 117 10.39 -9.70 2.59
C TYR A 117 11.54 -9.68 3.62
N PRO A 118 11.54 -8.74 4.58
CA PRO A 118 12.52 -8.75 5.68
C PRO A 118 12.31 -9.94 6.64
N THR A 119 13.37 -10.69 6.93
CA THR A 119 13.45 -11.59 8.10
C THR A 119 14.38 -11.04 9.17
N LYS A 120 14.52 -11.77 10.29
CA LYS A 120 15.46 -11.39 11.36
C LYS A 120 16.92 -11.48 10.91
N GLU A 121 17.21 -12.32 9.93
CA GLU A 121 18.56 -12.60 9.44
C GLU A 121 18.94 -11.71 8.27
N LEU A 122 17.99 -11.47 7.36
CA LEU A 122 18.28 -10.89 6.06
C LEU A 122 17.10 -10.08 5.52
N SER A 123 17.39 -8.93 4.92
CA SER A 123 16.41 -8.17 4.16
C SER A 123 16.99 -7.68 2.84
N PHE A 124 16.39 -8.13 1.73
CA PHE A 124 16.71 -7.63 0.40
C PHE A 124 15.88 -6.42 0.00
N ILE A 125 14.81 -6.11 0.75
CA ILE A 125 13.92 -4.98 0.46
C ILE A 125 13.99 -3.95 1.58
N SER A 126 14.18 -2.68 1.25
CA SER A 126 14.10 -1.56 2.21
C SER A 126 14.12 -0.22 1.49
N PHE A 127 13.74 0.82 2.22
CA PHE A 127 13.93 2.20 1.82
C PHE A 127 15.42 2.56 1.74
N ARG A 128 15.79 3.33 0.72
CA ARG A 128 17.14 3.82 0.43
C ARG A 128 17.09 5.34 0.40
N LYS A 129 17.80 5.99 1.32
CA LYS A 129 18.01 7.45 1.29
C LYS A 129 18.93 7.80 0.12
N GLY A 130 18.53 8.76 -0.71
CA GLY A 130 19.27 9.14 -1.92
C GLY A 130 19.15 8.12 -3.06
N ALA A 131 20.02 8.24 -4.06
CA ALA A 131 20.05 7.32 -5.20
C ALA A 131 20.77 6.00 -4.86
N ALA A 132 20.34 4.89 -5.47
CA ALA A 132 21.12 3.66 -5.51
C ALA A 132 22.54 3.93 -6.06
N ILE A 133 23.52 3.33 -5.40
CA ILE A 133 24.94 3.50 -5.69
C ILE A 133 25.40 2.50 -6.76
N ASN A 134 24.66 1.41 -6.97
CA ASN A 134 25.03 0.37 -7.92
C ASN A 134 24.86 0.83 -9.39
N PRO A 135 25.95 0.96 -10.17
CA PRO A 135 25.88 1.39 -11.57
C PRO A 135 25.13 0.41 -12.48
N GLN A 136 25.05 -0.87 -12.11
CA GLN A 136 24.36 -1.90 -12.89
C GLN A 136 22.83 -1.79 -12.75
N THR A 137 22.37 -1.18 -11.65
CA THR A 137 20.94 -1.01 -11.34
C THR A 137 20.69 0.43 -10.94
N PRO A 138 20.81 1.38 -11.88
CA PRO A 138 20.74 2.79 -11.57
C PRO A 138 19.39 3.15 -10.97
N SER A 139 19.42 4.03 -9.97
CA SER A 139 18.21 4.56 -9.34
C SER A 139 17.38 5.33 -10.36
N LYS A 140 16.05 5.11 -10.37
CA LYS A 140 15.11 5.93 -11.15
C LYS A 140 14.63 7.19 -10.41
N GLY A 141 15.22 7.45 -9.26
CA GLY A 141 14.92 8.57 -8.38
C GLY A 141 15.72 8.47 -7.09
N GLU A 142 15.43 9.33 -6.15
CA GLU A 142 16.00 9.32 -4.80
C GLU A 142 14.94 8.86 -3.80
N ASP A 143 15.37 8.37 -2.64
CA ASP A 143 14.46 8.04 -1.54
C ASP A 143 13.44 6.97 -1.92
N LEU A 144 13.93 5.87 -2.51
CA LEU A 144 13.10 4.80 -3.05
C LEU A 144 13.11 3.56 -2.15
N ILE A 145 12.04 2.77 -2.20
CA ILE A 145 12.06 1.41 -1.66
C ILE A 145 12.63 0.50 -2.75
N HIS A 146 13.76 -0.15 -2.46
CA HIS A 146 14.45 -1.03 -3.40
C HIS A 146 14.38 -2.48 -2.92
N CYS A 147 13.99 -3.39 -3.81
CA CYS A 147 14.14 -4.83 -3.63
C CYS A 147 15.34 -5.32 -4.44
N CYS A 148 16.41 -5.69 -3.76
CA CYS A 148 17.67 -6.13 -4.37
C CYS A 148 17.67 -7.58 -4.88
N ALA A 149 16.59 -8.33 -4.66
CA ALA A 149 16.49 -9.69 -5.18
C ALA A 149 16.39 -9.70 -6.71
N ASP A 150 15.57 -8.81 -7.29
CA ASP A 150 15.38 -8.68 -8.74
C ASP A 150 15.26 -7.18 -9.18
N HIS A 151 15.77 -6.26 -8.36
CA HIS A 151 15.91 -4.82 -8.64
C HIS A 151 14.62 -4.03 -8.90
N SER A 152 13.50 -4.41 -8.28
CA SER A 152 12.30 -3.57 -8.28
C SER A 152 12.52 -2.30 -7.44
N GLN A 153 12.13 -1.14 -7.98
CA GLN A 153 12.23 0.16 -7.31
C GLN A 153 10.84 0.79 -7.21
N TYR A 154 10.47 1.25 -6.02
CA TYR A 154 9.16 1.84 -5.73
C TYR A 154 9.31 3.26 -5.16
N ASP A 155 8.46 4.18 -5.59
CA ASP A 155 8.43 5.57 -5.10
C ASP A 155 7.43 5.74 -3.94
N PRO A 156 7.89 5.76 -2.67
CA PRO A 156 6.97 5.86 -1.53
C PRO A 156 6.29 7.23 -1.44
N ALA A 157 6.79 8.29 -2.09
CA ALA A 157 6.15 9.60 -2.11
C ALA A 157 4.96 9.65 -3.08
N ARG A 158 4.83 8.64 -3.97
CA ARG A 158 3.78 8.50 -4.97
C ARG A 158 3.08 7.15 -4.86
N GLY A 159 2.79 6.73 -3.62
CA GLY A 159 2.01 5.54 -3.31
C GLY A 159 2.70 4.23 -3.67
N ALA A 160 4.03 4.20 -3.58
CA ALA A 160 4.88 3.07 -3.92
C ALA A 160 4.69 2.56 -5.36
N GLN A 161 4.38 3.46 -6.31
CA GLN A 161 4.37 3.13 -7.73
C GLN A 161 5.70 2.51 -8.16
N VAL A 162 5.64 1.56 -9.10
CA VAL A 162 6.84 0.93 -9.66
C VAL A 162 7.53 1.89 -10.61
N LEU A 163 8.81 2.16 -10.38
CA LEU A 163 9.66 2.97 -11.28
C LEU A 163 10.58 2.11 -12.15
N ALA A 164 10.99 0.93 -11.66
CA ALA A 164 11.88 0.01 -12.36
C ALA A 164 11.76 -1.42 -11.82
N GLY A 165 12.33 -2.35 -12.59
CA GLY A 165 12.37 -3.78 -12.29
C GLY A 165 11.08 -4.51 -12.65
N PRO A 166 10.97 -5.80 -12.30
CA PRO A 166 9.92 -6.69 -12.81
C PRO A 166 8.61 -6.67 -12.01
N ALA A 167 8.45 -5.79 -11.01
CA ALA A 167 7.20 -5.72 -10.26
C ALA A 167 6.09 -5.14 -11.14
N GLU A 168 4.92 -5.80 -11.16
CA GLU A 168 3.82 -5.44 -12.06
C GLU A 168 2.79 -4.51 -11.38
N GLN A 169 2.96 -4.22 -10.10
CA GLN A 169 2.06 -3.36 -9.33
C GLN A 169 2.77 -2.64 -8.19
N PRO A 170 2.22 -1.51 -7.71
CA PRO A 170 2.68 -0.83 -6.50
C PRO A 170 2.69 -1.75 -5.28
N LEU A 171 3.49 -1.42 -4.27
CA LEU A 171 3.36 -2.09 -2.97
C LEU A 171 1.99 -1.78 -2.36
N CYS A 172 1.37 -2.78 -1.73
CA CYS A 172 0.11 -2.58 -1.02
C CYS A 172 0.30 -1.52 0.08
N ALA A 173 -0.50 -0.46 0.03
CA ALA A 173 -0.46 0.59 1.03
C ALA A 173 -1.14 0.11 2.31
N VAL A 174 -0.56 0.45 3.47
CA VAL A 174 -1.24 0.35 4.76
C VAL A 174 -1.74 1.73 5.11
N LEU A 175 -3.05 1.87 5.21
CA LEU A 175 -3.68 3.13 5.55
C LEU A 175 -3.41 3.45 7.02
N LEU A 176 -2.92 4.66 7.24
CA LEU A 176 -2.66 5.20 8.57
C LEU A 176 -3.68 6.29 8.88
N GLU A 177 -3.99 6.43 10.16
CA GLU A 177 -4.61 7.61 10.73
C GLU A 177 -3.67 8.23 11.75
N HIS A 178 -3.57 9.56 11.74
CA HIS A 178 -2.84 10.33 12.75
C HIS A 178 -3.83 11.07 13.63
N ASP A 179 -3.78 10.82 14.94
CA ASP A 179 -4.49 11.62 15.93
C ASP A 179 -3.66 12.86 16.24
N ALA A 180 -4.12 14.04 15.81
CA ALA A 180 -3.41 15.30 16.01
C ALA A 180 -3.31 15.74 17.48
N LYS A 181 -4.25 15.33 18.35
CA LYS A 181 -4.25 15.69 19.77
C LYS A 181 -3.29 14.80 20.56
N ALA A 182 -3.37 13.49 20.33
CA ALA A 182 -2.53 12.52 21.01
C ALA A 182 -1.14 12.33 20.36
N ASP A 183 -0.98 12.82 19.13
CA ASP A 183 0.17 12.58 18.24
C ASP A 183 0.43 11.09 17.97
N THR A 184 -0.60 10.25 17.90
CA THR A 184 -0.46 8.79 17.74
C THR A 184 -0.82 8.31 16.34
N LEU A 185 -0.29 7.15 15.94
CA LEU A 185 -0.57 6.52 14.65
C LEU A 185 -1.38 5.23 14.80
N THR A 186 -2.39 5.04 13.97
CA THR A 186 -3.20 3.82 13.90
C THR A 186 -3.22 3.28 12.48
N ALA A 187 -2.92 2.00 12.27
CA ALA A 187 -3.18 1.32 11.00
C ALA A 187 -4.66 0.89 10.94
N THR A 188 -5.32 1.12 9.81
CA THR A 188 -6.78 0.97 9.71
C THR A 188 -7.26 0.12 8.53
N GLY A 189 -6.40 -0.13 7.56
CA GLY A 189 -6.75 -0.93 6.40
C GLY A 189 -5.60 -1.06 5.44
N THR A 190 -5.87 -1.76 4.35
CA THR A 190 -4.96 -1.90 3.21
C THR A 190 -5.61 -1.35 1.96
N LEU A 191 -4.80 -0.88 1.02
CA LEU A 191 -5.27 -0.36 -0.27
C LEU A 191 -4.32 -0.77 -1.39
N GLY A 192 -4.88 -1.15 -2.53
CA GLY A 192 -4.15 -1.64 -3.70
C GLY A 192 -4.08 -3.17 -3.72
N GLY A 193 -3.05 -3.72 -4.38
CA GLY A 193 -2.91 -5.15 -4.61
C GLY A 193 -2.34 -5.88 -3.39
N GLU A 194 -3.21 -6.52 -2.60
CA GLU A 194 -2.78 -7.43 -1.53
C GLU A 194 -2.16 -8.70 -2.11
N LEU A 195 -1.08 -9.16 -1.49
CA LEU A 195 -0.38 -10.40 -1.86
C LEU A 195 -0.25 -11.36 -0.66
N PHE A 196 -1.07 -11.18 0.38
CA PHE A 196 -0.95 -11.93 1.64
C PHE A 196 -1.23 -13.42 1.45
N ASP A 197 -2.25 -13.79 0.68
CA ASP A 197 -2.57 -15.20 0.43
C ASP A 197 -1.43 -15.92 -0.32
N ASP A 198 -0.89 -15.28 -1.37
CA ASP A 198 0.25 -15.79 -2.12
C ASP A 198 1.51 -15.87 -1.24
N PHE A 199 1.72 -14.88 -0.37
CA PHE A 199 2.81 -14.85 0.59
C PHE A 199 2.72 -16.02 1.58
N PHE A 200 1.55 -16.22 2.18
CA PHE A 200 1.33 -17.32 3.11
C PHE A 200 1.42 -18.68 2.45
N ARG A 201 0.94 -18.84 1.22
CA ARG A 201 1.08 -20.08 0.44
C ARG A 201 2.54 -20.37 0.13
N LYS A 202 3.31 -19.35 -0.29
CA LYS A 202 4.72 -19.51 -0.66
C LYS A 202 5.62 -19.83 0.53
N TYR A 203 5.38 -19.22 1.68
CA TYR A 203 6.27 -19.32 2.85
C TYR A 203 5.68 -20.09 4.02
N GLU A 204 4.62 -20.88 3.82
CA GLU A 204 3.89 -21.60 4.87
C GLU A 204 4.81 -22.32 5.87
N MET A 205 5.70 -23.19 5.38
CA MET A 205 6.64 -23.94 6.22
C MET A 205 7.65 -23.04 6.95
N LYS A 206 8.10 -21.95 6.31
CA LYS A 206 9.06 -21.04 6.92
C LYS A 206 8.41 -20.22 8.03
N LEU A 207 7.21 -19.69 7.78
CA LEU A 207 6.46 -18.89 8.74
C LEU A 207 5.98 -19.72 9.94
N SER A 208 5.66 -21.00 9.74
CA SER A 208 5.31 -21.89 10.85
C SER A 208 6.48 -22.12 11.81
N LEU A 209 7.72 -22.08 11.31
CA LEU A 209 8.93 -22.17 12.14
C LEU A 209 9.32 -20.82 12.77
N GLU A 210 9.22 -19.72 12.02
CA GLU A 210 9.69 -18.40 12.46
C GLU A 210 8.69 -17.65 13.36
N VAL A 211 7.39 -17.76 13.06
CA VAL A 211 6.30 -17.02 13.73
C VAL A 211 5.39 -17.98 14.51
N GLY A 212 5.29 -19.24 14.07
CA GLY A 212 4.45 -20.25 14.71
C GLY A 212 3.02 -20.28 14.18
N PRO A 213 2.09 -20.92 14.91
CA PRO A 213 0.71 -21.12 14.45
C PRO A 213 -0.09 -19.83 14.29
N ARG A 214 0.42 -18.71 14.83
CA ARG A 214 -0.23 -17.39 14.78
C ARG A 214 0.14 -16.59 13.53
N ALA A 215 0.93 -17.13 12.59
CA ALA A 215 1.40 -16.39 11.42
C ALA A 215 0.28 -15.69 10.60
N ARG A 216 -0.88 -16.36 10.47
CA ARG A 216 -2.08 -15.84 9.78
C ARG A 216 -3.10 -15.20 10.73
N GLN A 217 -2.80 -15.11 12.02
CA GLN A 217 -3.68 -14.44 12.98
C GLN A 217 -3.62 -12.93 12.73
N THR A 218 -4.78 -12.29 12.70
CA THR A 218 -4.87 -10.84 12.63
C THR A 218 -4.39 -10.22 13.93
N ILE A 219 -3.66 -9.12 13.82
CA ILE A 219 -3.19 -8.35 14.97
C ILE A 219 -4.38 -7.60 15.56
N ALA A 220 -4.62 -7.80 16.85
CA ALA A 220 -5.66 -7.10 17.58
C ALA A 220 -5.06 -5.98 18.44
N GLY A 221 -5.53 -4.75 18.24
CA GLY A 221 -5.31 -3.63 19.15
C GLY A 221 -3.97 -2.91 19.00
N ARG A 222 -2.82 -3.59 19.03
CA ARG A 222 -1.49 -2.93 19.04
C ARG A 222 -0.44 -3.66 18.19
N SER A 223 0.44 -2.90 17.54
CA SER A 223 1.61 -3.43 16.81
C SER A 223 2.87 -2.63 17.15
N THR A 224 3.93 -3.33 17.55
CA THR A 224 5.21 -2.72 17.93
C THR A 224 6.00 -2.30 16.70
N VAL A 225 6.33 -1.02 16.65
CA VAL A 225 7.21 -0.41 15.65
C VAL A 225 8.64 -0.43 16.16
N ARG A 226 9.57 -0.87 15.30
CA ARG A 226 11.01 -0.86 15.57
C ARG A 226 11.78 -0.44 14.33
N GLU A 227 13.00 0.06 14.49
CA GLU A 227 13.87 0.29 13.35
C GLU A 227 14.24 -1.03 12.66
N LEU A 228 14.36 -1.03 11.34
CA LEU A 228 14.66 -2.24 10.57
C LEU A 228 15.96 -2.89 11.02
N ASP A 229 16.99 -2.10 11.35
CA ASP A 229 18.29 -2.61 11.81
C ASP A 229 18.21 -3.23 13.22
N ARG A 230 17.14 -2.96 13.99
CA ARG A 230 16.82 -3.67 15.24
C ARG A 230 16.03 -4.95 15.01
N TYR A 231 15.34 -5.07 13.88
CA TYR A 231 14.60 -6.26 13.48
C TYR A 231 15.47 -7.28 12.73
N CYS A 232 16.27 -6.79 11.77
CA CYS A 232 17.00 -7.55 10.78
C CYS A 232 18.50 -7.32 10.91
N ARG A 233 19.28 -8.39 11.02
CA ARG A 233 20.74 -8.34 11.20
C ARG A 233 21.48 -7.84 9.96
N ASN A 234 21.03 -8.23 8.77
CA ASN A 234 21.73 -7.94 7.51
C ASN A 234 20.78 -7.31 6.48
N PRO A 235 20.63 -5.98 6.45
CA PRO A 235 19.96 -5.29 5.35
C PRO A 235 20.89 -5.22 4.12
N VAL A 236 20.56 -5.95 3.07
CA VAL A 236 21.31 -5.94 1.79
C VAL A 236 21.07 -4.64 1.06
N ARG A 237 22.13 -4.04 0.50
CA ARG A 237 22.04 -2.84 -0.34
C ARG A 237 22.59 -3.12 -1.74
N CYS A 238 21.79 -2.68 -2.70
CA CYS A 238 22.06 -2.42 -4.11
C CYS A 238 21.54 -0.98 -4.33
#